data_AF-A0A7Y8IJH1-F1
#
_entry.id   AF-A0A7Y8IJH1-F1
#
_cell.length_a   1.000
_cell.length_b   1.000
_cell.length_c   1.000
_cell.angle_alpha   90.00
_cell.angle_beta   90.00
_cell.angle_gamma   90.00
#
_symmetry.space_group_name_H-M   'P 1'
#
loop_
_entity.id
_entity.type
_entity.pdbx_description
1 polymer ?
#
loop_
_entity_poly.entity_id
_entity_poly.type
_entity_poly.pdbx_seq_one_letter_code
_entity_poly.pdbx_strand_id
1 'polypeptide(L)' 'MALDKESLIDLICRRCEFYKESDKDLECGAFKILKGLLEKGKVTPEEIEDVLPR' A
#
# COMPACT_ATOMS: atom_id res chain seq x y z
N MET A 1 1.70 -6.99 -13.74
CA MET A 1 1.63 -5.52 -13.89
C MET A 1 2.27 -4.93 -12.64
N ALA A 2 3.30 -4.10 -12.78
CA ALA A 2 3.90 -3.45 -11.62
C ALA A 2 3.13 -2.16 -11.36
N LEU A 3 2.50 -2.03 -10.18
CA LEU A 3 1.89 -0.77 -9.74
C LEU A 3 3.02 0.23 -9.47
N ASP A 4 2.86 1.47 -9.92
CA ASP A 4 3.80 2.55 -9.62
C ASP A 4 3.71 2.98 -8.13
N LYS A 5 4.69 3.78 -7.68
CA LYS A 5 4.80 4.19 -6.27
C LYS A 5 3.56 4.96 -5.81
N GLU A 6 2.95 5.77 -6.67
CA GLU A 6 1.79 6.59 -6.33
C GLU A 6 0.54 5.72 -6.19
N SER A 7 0.32 4.79 -7.13
CA SER A 7 -0.75 3.79 -7.04
C SER A 7 -0.65 2.96 -5.75
N LEU A 8 0.56 2.57 -5.33
CA LEU A 8 0.77 1.83 -4.08
C LEU A 8 0.49 2.70 -2.85
N ILE A 9 0.83 3.99 -2.88
CA ILE A 9 0.52 4.93 -1.79
C ILE A 9 -0.99 5.11 -1.67
N ASP A 10 -1.71 5.25 -2.78
CA ASP A 10 -3.17 5.42 -2.76
C ASP A 10 -3.88 4.17 -2.27
N LEU A 11 -3.41 2.99 -2.68
CA LEU A 11 -3.96 1.70 -2.26
C LEU A 11 -3.69 1.39 -0.79
N ILE A 12 -2.46 1.60 -0.32
CA ILE A 12 -2.01 1.12 1.00
C ILE A 12 -1.98 2.25 2.04
N CYS A 13 -1.43 3.40 1.67
CA CYS A 13 -1.11 4.46 2.61
C CYS A 13 -2.29 5.40 2.83
N ARG A 14 -2.99 5.90 1.80
CA ARG A 14 -4.09 6.89 2.01
C ARG A 14 -5.24 6.40 2.88
N ARG A 15 -5.43 5.08 2.96
CA ARG A 15 -6.46 4.41 3.78
C ARG A 15 -5.94 3.89 5.12
N CYS A 16 -4.67 4.14 5.42
CA CYS A 16 -4.04 3.76 6.67
C CYS A 16 -4.31 4.84 7.73
N GLU A 17 -4.76 4.45 8.92
CA GLU A 17 -4.98 5.37 10.06
C GLU A 17 -3.70 6.10 10.50
N PHE A 18 -2.53 5.54 10.17
CA PHE A 18 -1.21 6.11 10.47
C PHE A 18 -0.67 6.99 9.35
N TYR A 19 -1.44 7.16 8.27
CA TYR A 19 -1.05 8.01 7.16
C TYR A 19 -0.84 9.45 7.62
N LYS A 20 0.31 10.00 7.26
CA LYS A 20 0.61 11.41 7.42
C LYS A 20 1.07 11.91 6.07
N GLU A 21 0.32 12.87 5.53
CA GLU A 21 0.73 13.61 4.35
C GLU A 21 1.98 14.41 4.73
N SER A 22 3.15 13.83 4.48
CA SER A 22 4.44 14.39 4.80
C SER A 22 5.35 14.16 3.60
N ASP A 23 6.15 15.17 3.25
CA ASP A 23 7.15 15.13 2.15
C ASP A 23 8.27 14.08 2.33
N LYS A 24 8.21 13.25 3.37
CA LYS A 24 9.24 12.25 3.70
C LYS A 24 8.70 10.84 3.50
N ASP A 25 9.37 10.10 2.64
CA ASP A 25 9.16 8.73 2.22
C ASP A 25 8.19 7.89 3.05
N LEU A 26 7.01 7.66 2.46
CA LEU A 26 5.99 6.71 2.91
C LEU A 26 6.47 5.27 2.68
N GLU A 27 7.43 4.83 3.49
CA GLU A 27 8.05 3.50 3.41
C GLU A 27 7.99 2.77 4.75
N CYS A 28 6.81 2.75 5.39
CA CYS A 28 6.62 2.00 6.63
C CYS A 28 6.75 0.48 6.39
N GLY A 29 6.94 -0.28 7.47
CA GLY A 29 7.08 -1.74 7.37
C GLY A 29 5.90 -2.42 6.69
N ALA A 30 4.67 -2.00 7.00
CA ALA A 30 3.46 -2.54 6.39
C ALA A 30 3.42 -2.31 4.87
N PHE A 31 3.79 -1.10 4.42
CA PHE A 31 3.90 -0.77 3.00
C PHE A 31 4.89 -1.70 2.29
N LYS A 32 6.08 -1.91 2.86
CA LYS A 32 7.11 -2.79 2.27
C LYS A 32 6.64 -4.24 2.16
N ILE A 33 5.94 -4.74 3.17
CA ILE A 33 5.38 -6.10 3.16
C ILE A 33 4.33 -6.24 2.06
N LEU A 34 3.33 -5.35 2.03
CA LEU A 34 2.24 -5.40 1.07
C LEU A 34 2.73 -5.23 -0.37
N LYS A 35 3.63 -4.27 -0.62
CA LYS A 35 4.31 -4.12 -1.91
C LYS A 35 5.00 -5.42 -2.33
N GLY A 36 5.78 -6.04 -1.44
CA GLY A 36 6.47 -7.28 -1.74
C GLY A 36 5.53 -8.47 -1.98
N LEU A 37 4.37 -8.51 -1.33
CA LEU A 37 3.35 -9.54 -1.58
C LEU A 37 2.65 -9.33 -2.94
N LEU A 38 2.33 -8.09 -3.30
CA LEU A 38 1.78 -7.71 -4.61
C LEU A 38 2.75 -8.04 -5.74
N GLU A 39 4.02 -7.66 -5.61
CA GLU A 39 5.06 -7.94 -6.61
C GLU A 39 5.26 -9.46 -6.83
N LYS A 40 5.08 -10.26 -5.78
CA LYS A 40 5.14 -11.73 -5.83
C LYS A 40 3.83 -12.39 -6.26
N GLY A 41 2.78 -11.62 -6.53
CA GLY A 41 1.45 -12.12 -6.90
C GLY A 41 0.82 -12.99 -5.81
N LYS A 42 1.13 -12.72 -4.52
CA LYS A 42 0.59 -13.45 -3.37
C LYS A 42 -0.72 -12.87 -2.86
N VAL A 43 -0.99 -11.61 -3.19
CA VAL A 43 -2.25 -10.89 -2.93
C VAL A 43 -2.58 -10.03 -4.15
N THR A 44 -3.85 -9.71 -4.36
CA THR A 44 -4.31 -8.72 -5.35
C THR A 44 -4.60 -7.37 -4.69
N PRO A 45 -4.68 -6.28 -5.47
CA PRO A 45 -5.11 -5.00 -4.95
C PRO A 45 -6.49 -5.06 -4.28
N GLU A 46 -7.44 -5.80 -4.84
CA GLU A 46 -8.79 -5.93 -4.30
C GLU A 46 -8.79 -6.56 -2.90
N GLU A 47 -7.97 -7.58 -2.67
CA GLU A 47 -7.81 -8.21 -1.35
C GLU A 47 -7.25 -7.23 -0.30
N ILE A 48 -6.47 -6.23 -0.72
CA ILE A 48 -5.98 -5.18 0.19
C ILE A 48 -7.09 -4.18 0.50
N GLU A 49 -7.91 -3.82 -0.49
CA GLU A 49 -9.04 -2.90 -0.30
C GLU A 49 -10.10 -3.45 0.66
N ASP A 50 -10.29 -4.77 0.70
CA ASP A 50 -11.26 -5.43 1.59
C ASP A 50 -10.84 -5.40 3.07
N VAL A 51 -9.54 -5.27 3.36
CA VAL A 51 -9.00 -5.35 4.73
C VAL A 51 -8.72 -3.96 5.32
N LEU A 52 -8.36 -2.98 4.49
CA LEU A 52 -8.14 -1.61 4.96
C LEU A 52 -9.49 -0.91 5.17
N PRO A 53 -9.73 -0.29 6.34
CA PRO A 53 -10.98 0.41 6.61
C PRO A 53 -11.21 1.55 5.61
N ARG A 54 -12.49 1.79 5.27
CA ARG A 54 -12.93 2.89 4.39
C ARG A 54 -12.86 4.25 5.09
#